data_AF-A0A1J6IJB4-F1
#
_entry.id   AF-A0A1J6IJB4-F1
#
_cell.length_a   1.000
_cell.length_b   1.000
_cell.length_c   1.000
_cell.angle_alpha   90.00
_cell.angle_beta   90.00
_cell.angle_gamma   90.00
#
_symmetry.space_group_name_H-M   'P 1'
#
loop_
_entity.id
_entity.type
_entity.pdbx_description
1 polymer ?
#
loop_
_entity_poly.entity_id
_entity_poly.type
_entity_poly.pdbx_seq_one_letter_code
_entity_poly.pdbx_strand_id
1 'polypeptide(L)'
;MTKLSKLNVSNPKVWVVIGVGVAGILILAEVQRRRLKARNSIKEDFGAFIERVELLPFPQPPPPAAPLPLSALTFAIKDNIDVKESVTGFGSPEWKRTHEVATKTAMVVTALLKNGATCVGKTIMDEFGLGVTGENLHYGTPTNPKVPSHISGGSSSGSAVAVAAELVDFALGTDTTGCIRVPAAFCGVLGFRPSHGAISTIGILPVSQSLDSIGWLARDPSVLHRVGHVLLQLASVEPKRTRCFVIADDLFQLCEVPKQKTVYVVSKVIEKLSGYQTPKHLNLGQYIASNVPSLKGFREESTNQQNGMSILTALSSVMFLLQRYEFKTNYEEWMKAVKPRLGSKVSAHVAAAMTSTPENIKILYKVRTEMRVAMQNLLKNNSILVLPTTADPPSKLKSRKGLSAEVHDRLFALLSIASMSGCCQASIPFGEHDNYPISLSFIASHGTDKFLLDTVLDMYSSLQEEVSIQSSASPLPDTNGSIDASELLKEKGNAAYKGKQWNKAVSYYTEAIKLNDNATYYCNRAAAYLELGCFQQAEEDCTKAISLDKKNVKAYLRRGTARESLLFYKEALQDFRHALVLEPQNKVASLAQKRLRKLIS
;
A
#
# COMPACT_ATOMS: atom_id res chain seq x y z
N MET A 1 -60.59 0.03 49.77
CA MET A 1 -59.79 0.60 50.87
C MET A 1 -58.41 -0.04 50.76
N THR A 2 -57.29 0.62 50.48
CA THR A 2 -56.76 1.83 51.13
C THR A 2 -55.66 2.50 50.28
N LYS A 3 -55.83 3.83 50.07
CA LYS A 3 -54.80 4.87 49.86
C LYS A 3 -53.79 4.74 48.69
N LEU A 4 -54.24 4.99 47.46
CA LEU A 4 -53.45 5.85 46.55
C LEU A 4 -53.81 7.31 46.90
N SER A 5 -52.89 7.98 47.59
CA SER A 5 -53.02 9.40 47.90
C SER A 5 -53.00 10.21 46.61
N LYS A 6 -54.11 10.90 46.34
CA LYS A 6 -54.21 12.03 45.41
C LYS A 6 -53.03 12.98 45.68
N LEU A 7 -52.06 13.02 44.77
CA LEU A 7 -51.09 14.11 44.71
C LEU A 7 -51.90 15.38 44.47
N ASN A 8 -51.99 16.21 45.51
CA ASN A 8 -52.75 17.45 45.48
C ASN A 8 -51.96 18.45 44.61
N VAL A 9 -52.33 18.54 43.32
CA VAL A 9 -51.66 19.36 42.28
C VAL A 9 -51.80 20.89 42.53
N SER A 10 -52.43 21.30 43.64
CA SER A 10 -52.62 22.69 44.04
C SER A 10 -51.50 23.27 44.93
N ASN A 11 -50.43 22.53 45.23
CA ASN A 11 -49.34 23.05 46.05
C ASN A 11 -48.23 23.64 45.16
N PRO A 12 -48.01 24.98 45.15
CA PRO A 12 -47.00 25.62 44.32
C PRO A 12 -45.59 25.09 44.60
N LYS A 13 -45.32 24.60 45.82
CA LYS A 13 -44.02 23.98 46.18
C LYS A 13 -43.75 22.69 45.39
N VAL A 14 -44.78 21.92 45.03
CA VAL A 14 -44.63 20.68 44.24
C VAL A 14 -44.27 21.00 42.79
N TRP A 15 -44.89 22.02 42.21
CA TRP A 15 -44.56 22.51 40.86
C TRP A 15 -43.15 23.10 40.78
N VAL A 16 -42.69 23.78 41.84
CA VAL A 16 -41.31 24.28 41.92
C VAL A 16 -40.31 23.13 41.98
N VAL A 17 -40.55 22.08 42.77
CA VAL A 17 -39.66 20.91 42.86
C VAL A 17 -39.61 20.14 41.53
N ILE A 18 -40.75 19.95 40.86
CA ILE A 18 -40.80 19.33 39.52
C ILE A 18 -40.08 20.22 38.49
N GLY A 19 -40.30 21.54 38.52
CA GLY A 19 -39.64 22.48 37.62
C GLY A 19 -38.12 22.52 37.77
N VAL A 20 -37.62 22.50 39.02
CA VAL A 20 -36.18 22.42 39.32
C VAL A 20 -35.59 21.07 38.90
N GLY A 21 -36.32 19.96 39.09
CA GLY A 21 -35.91 18.63 38.64
C GLY A 21 -35.80 18.53 37.12
N VAL A 22 -36.79 19.02 36.39
CA VAL A 22 -36.79 19.04 34.91
C VAL A 22 -35.71 19.98 34.37
N ALA A 23 -35.55 21.17 34.96
CA ALA A 23 -34.48 22.09 34.61
C ALA A 23 -33.09 21.48 34.86
N GLY A 24 -32.89 20.78 35.99
CA GLY A 24 -31.66 20.06 36.29
C GLY A 24 -31.33 18.98 35.26
N ILE A 25 -32.32 18.18 34.83
CA ILE A 25 -32.16 17.16 33.78
C ILE A 25 -31.84 17.80 32.42
N LEU A 26 -32.52 18.89 32.06
CA LEU A 26 -32.25 19.62 30.82
C LEU A 26 -30.85 20.25 30.81
N ILE A 27 -30.41 20.83 31.93
CA ILE A 27 -29.06 21.37 32.08
C ILE A 27 -28.03 20.24 32.01
N LEU A 28 -28.24 19.10 32.67
CA LEU A 28 -27.37 17.93 32.57
C LEU A 28 -27.30 17.40 31.13
N ALA A 29 -28.44 17.27 30.45
CA ALA A 29 -28.51 16.83 29.06
C ALA A 29 -27.82 17.81 28.10
N GLU A 30 -27.98 19.12 28.30
CA GLU A 30 -27.35 20.16 27.50
C GLU A 30 -25.85 20.29 27.79
N VAL A 31 -25.41 20.15 29.05
CA VAL A 31 -23.99 20.07 29.42
C VAL A 31 -23.36 18.81 28.83
N GLN A 32 -24.05 17.68 28.84
CA GLN A 32 -23.59 16.44 28.24
C GLN A 32 -23.55 16.53 26.71
N ARG A 33 -24.54 17.19 26.09
CA ARG A 33 -24.58 17.50 24.66
C ARG A 33 -23.46 18.47 24.26
N ARG A 34 -23.20 19.53 25.03
CA ARG A 34 -22.08 20.46 24.82
C ARG A 34 -20.74 19.78 25.01
N ARG A 35 -20.58 18.91 26.02
CA ARG A 35 -19.39 18.07 26.20
C ARG A 35 -19.20 17.09 25.04
N LEU A 36 -20.25 16.47 24.53
CA LEU A 36 -20.20 15.63 23.33
C LEU A 36 -19.82 16.45 22.10
N LYS A 37 -20.36 17.66 21.94
CA LYS A 37 -20.06 18.57 20.82
C LYS A 37 -18.63 19.11 20.88
N ALA A 38 -18.11 19.45 22.05
CA ALA A 38 -16.73 19.85 22.29
C ALA A 38 -15.74 18.68 22.22
N ARG A 39 -16.18 17.45 22.52
CA ARG A 39 -15.38 16.23 22.33
C ARG A 39 -15.35 15.76 20.87
N ASN A 40 -16.30 16.22 20.07
CA ASN A 40 -16.40 15.96 18.63
C ASN A 40 -15.95 17.15 17.77
N SER A 41 -15.59 18.30 18.37
CA SER A 41 -14.98 19.41 17.63
C SER A 41 -13.54 19.04 17.30
N ILE A 42 -13.21 19.06 16.02
CA ILE A 42 -11.85 18.87 15.53
C ILE A 42 -11.00 20.00 16.13
N LYS A 43 -9.90 19.64 16.80
CA LYS A 43 -8.92 20.63 17.30
C LYS A 43 -8.34 21.39 16.11
N GLU A 44 -7.95 22.64 16.32
CA GLU A 44 -7.33 23.47 15.26
C GLU A 44 -6.10 22.80 14.62
N ASP A 45 -5.32 22.09 15.42
CA ASP A 45 -4.16 21.32 14.97
C ASP A 45 -4.47 19.84 14.65
N PHE A 46 -5.76 19.48 14.56
CA PHE A 46 -6.26 18.12 14.38
C PHE A 46 -5.80 17.15 15.48
N GLY A 47 -5.27 17.64 16.60
CA GLY A 47 -4.62 16.84 17.62
C GLY A 47 -3.32 16.20 17.13
N ALA A 48 -2.60 16.81 16.18
CA ALA A 48 -1.35 16.25 15.67
C ALA A 48 -0.18 16.39 16.65
N PHE A 49 -0.20 17.40 17.52
CA PHE A 49 0.94 17.76 18.37
C PHE A 49 0.74 17.35 19.84
N ILE A 50 1.82 16.89 20.46
CA ILE A 50 1.93 16.78 21.93
C ILE A 50 2.35 18.13 22.49
N GLU A 51 3.34 18.75 21.87
CA GLU A 51 3.88 20.05 22.24
C GLU A 51 4.29 20.84 20.99
N ARG A 52 3.99 22.13 20.98
CA ARG A 52 4.54 23.07 20.01
C ARG A 52 5.88 23.56 20.55
N VAL A 53 6.94 23.35 19.79
CA VAL A 53 8.31 23.74 20.13
C VAL A 53 8.94 24.27 18.86
N GLU A 54 9.45 25.49 18.91
CA GLU A 54 10.13 26.10 17.78
C GLU A 54 11.64 25.96 17.92
N LEU A 55 12.26 25.17 17.04
CA LEU A 55 13.71 25.10 16.91
C LEU A 55 14.10 25.80 15.61
N LEU A 56 14.74 26.96 15.78
CA LEU A 56 15.18 27.78 14.66
C LEU A 56 16.33 27.10 13.89
N PRO A 57 16.40 27.30 12.57
CA PRO A 57 17.51 26.81 11.77
C PRO A 57 18.81 27.53 12.13
N PHE A 58 19.92 26.95 11.67
CA PHE A 58 21.21 27.65 11.72
C PHE A 58 21.18 28.87 10.79
N PRO A 59 21.98 29.93 11.06
CA PRO A 59 22.02 31.12 10.23
C PRO A 59 22.26 30.80 8.75
N GLN A 60 21.50 31.43 7.87
CA GLN A 60 21.70 31.32 6.42
C GLN A 60 23.06 31.92 6.04
N PRO A 61 23.74 31.36 5.02
CA PRO A 61 24.96 31.97 4.50
C PRO A 61 24.64 33.34 3.86
N PRO A 62 25.51 34.35 4.03
CA PRO A 62 25.26 35.67 3.47
C PRO A 62 25.34 35.66 1.93
N PRO A 63 24.60 36.54 1.23
CA PRO A 63 24.76 36.74 -0.21
C PRO A 63 26.23 37.03 -0.56
N PRO A 64 26.77 36.48 -1.67
CA PRO A 64 26.08 35.86 -2.81
C PRO A 64 25.86 34.34 -2.70
N ALA A 65 26.07 33.72 -1.54
CA ALA A 65 25.89 32.28 -1.39
C ALA A 65 24.41 31.85 -1.59
N ALA A 66 24.20 30.68 -2.18
CA ALA A 66 22.86 30.12 -2.37
C ALA A 66 22.19 29.82 -1.01
N PRO A 67 20.86 30.00 -0.89
CA PRO A 67 20.12 29.59 0.30
C PRO A 67 20.29 28.11 0.61
N LEU A 68 20.20 27.75 1.90
CA LEU A 68 20.31 26.36 2.32
C LEU A 68 19.18 25.50 1.72
N PRO A 69 19.42 24.19 1.48
CA PRO A 69 18.52 23.34 0.70
C PRO A 69 17.11 23.18 1.27
N LEU A 70 16.86 23.46 2.55
CA LEU A 70 15.55 23.38 3.20
C LEU A 70 15.12 24.73 3.78
N SER A 71 15.72 25.83 3.34
CA SER A 71 15.34 27.18 3.76
C SER A 71 13.84 27.42 3.56
N ALA A 72 13.24 28.10 4.54
CA ALA A 72 11.81 28.41 4.63
C ALA A 72 10.86 27.20 4.78
N LEU A 73 11.37 25.97 4.90
CA LEU A 73 10.54 24.81 5.20
C LEU A 73 10.39 24.61 6.70
N THR A 74 9.20 24.20 7.10
CA THR A 74 8.84 23.83 8.46
C THR A 74 8.66 22.32 8.59
N PHE A 75 9.03 21.78 9.75
CA PHE A 75 8.83 20.36 10.02
C PHE A 75 8.45 20.05 11.45
N ALA A 76 7.86 18.88 11.65
CA ALA A 76 7.57 18.33 12.96
C ALA A 76 8.28 17.00 13.18
N ILE A 77 8.47 16.61 14.43
CA ILE A 77 9.18 15.38 14.81
C ILE A 77 8.32 14.49 15.69
N LYS A 78 8.37 13.19 15.47
CA LYS A 78 7.73 12.21 16.36
C LYS A 78 8.33 12.25 17.77
N ASP A 79 7.49 12.04 18.79
CA ASP A 79 7.90 12.08 20.21
C ASP A 79 8.79 10.91 20.68
N ASN A 80 9.52 10.26 19.79
CA ASN A 80 10.62 9.35 20.11
C ASN A 80 11.96 9.86 19.58
N ILE A 81 12.02 11.14 19.22
CA ILE A 81 13.18 11.83 18.66
C ILE A 81 13.66 12.90 19.65
N ASP A 82 14.93 12.81 20.04
CA ASP A 82 15.52 13.68 21.03
C ASP A 82 15.72 15.11 20.55
N VAL A 83 15.42 16.05 21.44
CA VAL A 83 15.70 17.48 21.33
C VAL A 83 16.42 17.89 22.61
N LYS A 84 17.58 18.52 22.47
CA LYS A 84 18.37 19.01 23.60
C LYS A 84 17.50 19.80 24.57
N GLU A 85 17.69 19.57 25.87
CA GLU A 85 16.97 20.24 26.97
C GLU A 85 15.46 19.96 27.03
N SER A 86 14.96 19.00 26.24
CA SER A 86 13.58 18.52 26.29
C SER A 86 13.56 17.03 26.66
N VAL A 87 12.57 16.61 27.45
CA VAL A 87 12.33 15.19 27.71
C VAL A 87 11.54 14.60 26.55
N THR A 88 12.05 13.52 25.96
CA THR A 88 11.36 12.76 24.92
C THR A 88 10.34 11.83 25.57
N GLY A 89 9.06 11.99 25.22
CA GLY A 89 7.97 11.32 25.95
C GLY A 89 7.68 9.89 25.50
N PHE A 90 8.16 9.48 24.32
CA PHE A 90 7.90 8.18 23.72
C PHE A 90 6.40 7.83 23.62
N GLY A 91 5.54 8.85 23.53
CA GLY A 91 4.09 8.69 23.55
C GLY A 91 3.51 8.31 24.91
N SER A 92 4.29 8.36 26.00
CA SER A 92 3.86 8.01 27.37
C SER A 92 4.22 9.11 28.38
N PRO A 93 3.23 9.71 29.07
CA PRO A 93 3.52 10.67 30.14
C PRO A 93 4.36 10.08 31.27
N GLU A 94 4.22 8.78 31.55
CA GLU A 94 4.97 8.10 32.59
C GLU A 94 6.45 7.98 32.21
N TRP A 95 6.73 7.68 30.95
CA TRP A 95 8.10 7.72 30.41
C TRP A 95 8.70 9.13 30.54
N LYS A 96 7.95 10.16 30.14
CA LYS A 96 8.38 11.57 30.29
C LYS A 96 8.64 11.95 31.75
N ARG A 97 7.90 11.38 32.71
CA ARG A 97 8.05 11.66 34.15
C ARG A 97 9.30 11.03 34.74
N THR A 98 9.72 9.87 34.25
CA THR A 98 10.83 9.08 34.83
C THR A 98 12.16 9.26 34.13
N HIS A 99 12.21 10.00 33.03
CA HIS A 99 13.43 10.21 32.25
C HIS A 99 13.87 11.67 32.29
N GLU A 100 15.18 11.87 32.23
CA GLU A 100 15.79 13.19 32.21
C GLU A 100 15.70 13.84 30.83
N VAL A 101 16.00 15.14 30.78
CA VAL A 101 16.09 15.89 29.53
C VAL A 101 17.21 15.33 28.66
N ALA A 102 17.00 15.30 27.34
CA ALA A 102 18.04 14.87 26.42
C ALA A 102 19.22 15.86 26.44
N THR A 103 20.44 15.35 26.52
CA THR A 103 21.66 16.18 26.54
C THR A 103 22.05 16.69 25.15
N LYS A 104 21.54 16.05 24.09
CA LYS A 104 21.82 16.37 22.68
C LYS A 104 20.55 16.23 21.85
N THR A 105 20.46 17.05 20.81
CA THR A 105 19.45 16.91 19.77
C THR A 105 19.84 15.76 18.83
N ALA A 106 18.85 14.98 18.38
CA ALA A 106 19.08 13.87 17.45
C ALA A 106 19.84 14.31 16.20
N MET A 107 20.67 13.42 15.66
CA MET A 107 21.52 13.73 14.49
C MET A 107 20.69 14.15 13.28
N VAL A 108 19.55 13.50 13.06
CA VAL A 108 18.63 13.81 11.96
C VAL A 108 18.00 15.19 12.09
N VAL A 109 17.58 15.57 13.30
CA VAL A 109 17.02 16.90 13.55
C VAL A 109 18.10 17.96 13.35
N THR A 110 19.30 17.72 13.88
CA THR A 110 20.45 18.62 13.69
C THR A 110 20.79 18.80 12.21
N ALA A 111 20.75 17.73 11.41
CA ALA A 111 21.01 17.81 9.96
C ALA A 111 19.99 18.70 9.24
N LEU A 112 18.70 18.60 9.59
CA LEU A 112 17.64 19.43 9.00
C LEU A 112 17.77 20.90 9.40
N LEU A 113 18.01 21.19 10.69
CA LEU A 113 18.22 22.55 11.19
C LEU A 113 19.44 23.22 10.54
N LYS A 114 20.54 22.47 10.37
CA LYS A 114 21.75 22.94 9.66
C LYS A 114 21.52 23.22 8.18
N ASN A 115 20.49 22.63 7.59
CA ASN A 115 20.11 22.83 6.19
C ASN A 115 18.94 23.80 6.02
N GLY A 116 18.60 24.58 7.06
CA GLY A 116 17.70 25.72 6.95
C GLY A 116 16.23 25.46 7.28
N ALA A 117 15.87 24.24 7.68
CA ALA A 117 14.50 23.92 8.07
C ALA A 117 14.22 24.33 9.53
N THR A 118 12.97 24.72 9.83
CA THR A 118 12.52 25.09 11.18
C THR A 118 11.68 23.97 11.78
N CYS A 119 12.02 23.47 12.98
CA CYS A 119 11.16 22.51 13.67
C CYS A 119 10.06 23.25 14.43
N VAL A 120 8.80 22.82 14.32
CA VAL A 120 7.64 23.53 14.93
C VAL A 120 6.87 22.70 15.96
N GLY A 121 7.34 21.49 16.28
CA GLY A 121 6.83 20.75 17.44
C GLY A 121 7.06 19.25 17.42
N LYS A 122 6.67 18.62 18.53
CA LYS A 122 6.63 17.17 18.68
C LYS A 122 5.22 16.62 18.46
N THR A 123 5.13 15.55 17.69
CA THR A 123 3.86 14.99 17.24
C THR A 123 3.47 13.74 18.02
N ILE A 124 2.15 13.50 18.10
CA ILE A 124 1.59 12.31 18.73
C ILE A 124 2.09 11.04 18.02
N MET A 125 2.24 9.98 18.81
CA MET A 125 2.52 8.63 18.35
C MET A 125 1.77 7.58 19.16
N ASP A 126 1.60 6.37 18.61
CA ASP A 126 1.22 5.19 19.41
C ASP A 126 2.30 4.97 20.48
N GLU A 127 1.87 4.63 21.70
CA GLU A 127 2.73 4.53 22.87
C GLU A 127 3.88 3.52 22.64
N PHE A 128 5.11 3.96 22.93
CA PHE A 128 6.37 3.22 22.67
C PHE A 128 6.59 2.77 21.22
N GLY A 129 5.86 3.35 20.27
CA GLY A 129 5.90 2.95 18.87
C GLY A 129 5.25 1.59 18.60
N LEU A 130 4.61 0.97 19.60
CA LEU A 130 3.95 -0.34 19.53
C LEU A 130 2.50 -0.20 19.07
N GLY A 131 2.33 0.16 17.80
CA GLY A 131 1.02 0.26 17.18
C GLY A 131 1.07 0.77 15.74
N VAL A 132 -0.04 0.59 15.02
CA VAL A 132 -0.22 1.07 13.64
C VAL A 132 -1.51 1.88 13.46
N THR A 133 -2.14 2.28 14.56
CA THR A 133 -3.50 2.85 14.51
C THR A 133 -3.54 4.35 14.73
N GLY A 134 -2.55 4.90 15.42
CA GLY A 134 -2.54 6.30 15.84
C GLY A 134 -3.26 6.53 17.17
N GLU A 135 -3.83 5.49 17.78
CA GLU A 135 -4.53 5.60 19.06
C GLU A 135 -3.53 5.70 20.22
N ASN A 136 -3.66 6.77 21.02
CA ASN A 136 -2.89 6.94 22.24
C ASN A 136 -3.84 7.19 23.42
N LEU A 137 -3.67 6.43 24.51
CA LEU A 137 -4.52 6.52 25.70
C LEU A 137 -4.46 7.91 26.35
N HIS A 138 -3.28 8.54 26.33
CA HIS A 138 -2.99 9.74 27.09
C HIS A 138 -3.24 11.01 26.28
N TYR A 139 -2.75 11.04 25.05
CA TYR A 139 -2.83 12.22 24.19
C TYR A 139 -4.03 12.22 23.23
N GLY A 140 -4.71 11.07 23.10
CA GLY A 140 -5.79 10.86 22.15
C GLY A 140 -5.31 10.45 20.76
N THR A 141 -6.24 10.31 19.83
CA THR A 141 -5.96 9.94 18.44
C THR A 141 -5.99 11.19 17.55
N PRO A 142 -4.94 11.49 16.77
CA PRO A 142 -4.98 12.54 15.76
C PRO A 142 -6.14 12.33 14.78
N THR A 143 -6.84 13.41 14.44
CA THR A 143 -7.97 13.35 13.51
C THR A 143 -7.44 13.30 12.08
N ASN A 144 -7.76 12.24 11.34
CA ASN A 144 -7.38 12.11 9.94
C ASN A 144 -8.08 13.22 9.10
N PRO A 145 -7.33 14.13 8.44
CA PRO A 145 -7.93 15.24 7.70
C PRO A 145 -8.75 14.79 6.48
N LYS A 146 -8.38 13.65 5.87
CA LYS A 146 -9.08 13.09 4.71
C LYS A 146 -10.35 12.34 5.10
N VAL A 147 -10.29 11.57 6.19
CA VAL A 147 -11.42 10.77 6.66
C VAL A 147 -11.61 10.89 8.18
N PRO A 148 -12.17 12.00 8.71
CA PRO A 148 -12.15 12.35 10.14
C PRO A 148 -12.77 11.32 11.10
N SER A 149 -13.64 10.44 10.61
CA SER A 149 -14.29 9.38 11.39
C SER A 149 -13.47 8.09 11.50
N HIS A 150 -12.30 8.03 10.87
CA HIS A 150 -11.44 6.86 10.80
C HIS A 150 -10.06 7.14 11.42
N ILE A 151 -9.34 6.06 11.70
CA ILE A 151 -7.99 6.15 12.26
C ILE A 151 -7.03 6.84 11.27
N SER A 152 -6.09 7.62 11.81
CA SER A 152 -5.01 8.23 11.01
C SER A 152 -3.93 7.22 10.59
N GLY A 153 -3.92 6.03 11.22
CA GLY A 153 -2.78 5.13 11.16
C GLY A 153 -1.66 5.58 12.10
N GLY A 154 -0.64 4.75 12.26
CA GLY A 154 0.46 4.99 13.18
C GLY A 154 1.65 4.05 12.95
N SER A 155 2.70 4.07 13.77
CA SER A 155 2.82 4.86 14.99
C SER A 155 3.23 6.31 14.81
N SER A 156 3.58 6.77 13.60
CA SER A 156 3.90 8.19 13.34
C SER A 156 2.65 8.99 12.97
N SER A 157 1.60 8.85 13.78
CA SER A 157 0.24 9.36 13.50
C SER A 157 0.18 10.87 13.41
N GLY A 158 0.70 11.56 14.43
CA GLY A 158 0.72 13.03 14.45
C GLY A 158 1.60 13.60 13.35
N SER A 159 2.70 12.94 12.99
CA SER A 159 3.56 13.37 11.87
C SER A 159 2.78 13.40 10.55
N ALA A 160 2.03 12.34 10.26
CA ALA A 160 1.26 12.27 9.02
C ALA A 160 0.08 13.25 9.02
N VAL A 161 -0.63 13.39 10.15
CA VAL A 161 -1.73 14.35 10.27
C VAL A 161 -1.22 15.79 10.16
N ALA A 162 -0.08 16.13 10.76
CA ALA A 162 0.50 17.48 10.64
C ALA A 162 0.81 17.83 9.17
N VAL A 163 1.36 16.87 8.41
CA VAL A 163 1.61 17.04 6.98
C VAL A 163 0.30 17.10 6.19
N ALA A 164 -0.65 16.20 6.45
CA ALA A 164 -1.92 16.14 5.73
C ALA A 164 -2.83 17.36 5.97
N ALA A 165 -2.75 17.94 7.17
CA ALA A 165 -3.50 19.15 7.58
C ALA A 165 -2.76 20.45 7.26
N GLU A 166 -1.64 20.38 6.53
CA GLU A 166 -0.86 21.56 6.11
C GLU A 166 -0.30 22.40 7.26
N LEU A 167 -0.09 21.77 8.42
CA LEU A 167 0.51 22.41 9.59
C LEU A 167 2.03 22.51 9.49
N VAL A 168 2.63 21.70 8.61
CA VAL A 168 4.06 21.66 8.27
C VAL A 168 4.26 21.23 6.81
N ASP A 169 5.44 21.52 6.26
CA ASP A 169 5.83 21.10 4.91
C ASP A 169 6.22 19.61 4.87
N PHE A 170 6.90 19.13 5.92
CA PHE A 170 7.25 17.72 6.10
C PHE A 170 7.30 17.32 7.57
N ALA A 171 7.34 16.03 7.87
CA ALA A 171 7.50 15.56 9.25
C ALA A 171 8.35 14.30 9.34
N LEU A 172 9.11 14.17 10.42
CA LEU A 172 9.88 12.97 10.74
C LEU A 172 9.06 11.97 11.56
N GLY A 173 9.38 10.70 11.38
CA GLY A 173 8.98 9.63 12.28
C GLY A 173 9.87 8.41 12.15
N THR A 174 9.43 7.31 12.73
CA THR A 174 10.13 6.02 12.66
C THR A 174 9.21 4.98 12.04
N ASP A 175 9.78 4.09 11.23
CA ASP A 175 9.11 2.94 10.62
C ASP A 175 9.80 1.65 11.07
N THR A 176 9.15 0.92 11.98
CA THR A 176 9.58 -0.41 12.43
C THR A 176 8.82 -1.49 11.67
N THR A 177 7.48 -1.43 11.73
CA THR A 177 6.57 -2.42 11.14
C THR A 177 5.59 -1.80 10.13
N GLY A 178 5.85 -0.57 9.66
CA GLY A 178 4.94 0.20 8.81
C GLY A 178 4.61 1.59 9.31
N CYS A 179 5.29 2.06 10.36
CA CYS A 179 4.87 3.22 11.12
C CYS A 179 5.01 4.58 10.41
N ILE A 180 5.60 4.64 9.22
CA ILE A 180 5.53 5.79 8.30
C ILE A 180 4.55 5.49 7.17
N ARG A 181 4.62 4.27 6.63
CA ARG A 181 3.86 3.86 5.44
C ARG A 181 2.35 3.79 5.66
N VAL A 182 1.90 3.25 6.78
CA VAL A 182 0.47 3.16 7.13
C VAL A 182 -0.15 4.55 7.32
N PRO A 183 0.40 5.44 8.15
CA PRO A 183 -0.20 6.76 8.30
C PRO A 183 -0.06 7.63 7.04
N ALA A 184 0.98 7.44 6.22
CA ALA A 184 1.08 8.05 4.90
C ALA A 184 -0.09 7.65 4.00
N ALA A 185 -0.34 6.34 3.89
CA ALA A 185 -1.44 5.76 3.14
C ALA A 185 -2.81 6.29 3.60
N PHE A 186 -3.09 6.21 4.90
CA PHE A 186 -4.40 6.58 5.45
C PHE A 186 -4.66 8.08 5.43
N CYS A 187 -3.63 8.91 5.57
CA CYS A 187 -3.77 10.37 5.51
C CYS A 187 -3.62 10.93 4.09
N GLY A 188 -3.33 10.08 3.09
CA GLY A 188 -3.19 10.49 1.69
C GLY A 188 -2.00 11.41 1.43
N VAL A 189 -0.86 11.14 2.08
CA VAL A 189 0.40 11.90 1.90
C VAL A 189 1.54 10.98 1.46
N LEU A 190 2.62 11.54 0.92
CA LEU A 190 3.81 10.77 0.60
C LEU A 190 4.52 10.36 1.89
N GLY A 191 4.96 9.10 1.95
CA GLY A 191 5.79 8.60 3.05
C GLY A 191 7.00 7.87 2.51
N PHE A 192 8.19 8.18 3.03
CA PHE A 192 9.43 7.51 2.63
C PHE A 192 10.05 6.79 3.82
N ARG A 193 10.23 5.47 3.68
CA ARG A 193 11.06 4.64 4.55
C ARG A 193 12.39 4.43 3.81
N PRO A 194 13.53 4.94 4.32
CA PRO A 194 14.82 4.67 3.73
C PRO A 194 15.27 3.23 3.99
N SER A 195 16.35 2.84 3.33
CA SER A 195 17.05 1.59 3.57
C SER A 195 17.48 1.51 5.04
N HIS A 196 17.34 0.32 5.63
CA HIS A 196 17.71 0.13 7.04
C HIS A 196 19.18 0.48 7.27
N GLY A 197 19.45 1.35 8.24
CA GLY A 197 20.79 1.81 8.56
C GLY A 197 21.36 2.92 7.66
N ALA A 198 20.62 3.40 6.67
CA ALA A 198 21.08 4.50 5.81
C ALA A 198 21.12 5.86 6.52
N ILE A 199 20.29 6.04 7.55
CA ILE A 199 20.22 7.25 8.37
C ILE A 199 20.56 6.89 9.82
N SER A 200 21.39 7.72 10.46
CA SER A 200 21.80 7.55 11.85
C SER A 200 20.61 7.59 12.82
N THR A 201 20.52 6.59 13.69
CA THR A 201 19.52 6.50 14.78
C THR A 201 19.98 7.11 16.10
N ILE A 202 21.07 7.88 16.10
CA ILE A 202 21.56 8.57 17.31
C ILE A 202 20.55 9.64 17.73
N GLY A 203 20.11 9.55 19.00
CA GLY A 203 19.07 10.41 19.58
C GLY A 203 17.65 9.97 19.22
N ILE A 204 17.45 8.70 18.89
CA ILE A 204 16.14 8.10 18.63
C ILE A 204 15.91 6.96 19.63
N LEU A 205 14.77 6.96 20.31
CA LEU A 205 14.40 5.86 21.20
C LEU A 205 13.99 4.65 20.36
N PRO A 206 14.69 3.49 20.50
CA PRO A 206 14.51 2.36 19.61
C PRO A 206 13.31 1.49 19.97
N VAL A 207 12.45 1.18 19.01
CA VAL A 207 11.42 0.15 19.19
C VAL A 207 12.04 -1.23 18.95
N SER A 208 12.82 -1.35 17.87
CA SER A 208 13.52 -2.55 17.46
C SER A 208 14.67 -2.14 16.55
N GLN A 209 15.89 -2.10 17.08
CA GLN A 209 17.09 -1.63 16.39
C GLN A 209 17.33 -2.35 15.05
N SER A 210 16.95 -3.63 14.92
CA SER A 210 17.13 -4.36 13.66
C SER A 210 16.08 -4.02 12.60
N LEU A 211 14.99 -3.33 12.94
CA LEU A 211 13.89 -3.00 12.03
C LEU A 211 13.71 -1.49 11.82
N ASP A 212 14.05 -0.71 12.86
CA ASP A 212 13.84 0.74 12.91
C ASP A 212 14.52 1.46 11.76
N SER A 213 13.78 2.35 11.12
CA SER A 213 14.30 3.26 10.10
C SER A 213 13.63 4.63 10.26
N ILE A 214 14.40 5.70 10.13
CA ILE A 214 13.89 7.06 10.27
C ILE A 214 13.30 7.47 8.93
N GLY A 215 11.98 7.57 8.86
CA GLY A 215 11.29 7.99 7.65
C GLY A 215 10.74 9.40 7.77
N TRP A 216 10.28 9.92 6.65
CA TRP A 216 9.67 11.24 6.57
C TRP A 216 8.44 11.24 5.68
N LEU A 217 7.58 12.23 5.94
CA LEU A 217 6.31 12.43 5.25
C LEU A 217 6.30 13.81 4.61
N ALA A 218 5.71 13.96 3.42
CA ALA A 218 5.51 15.24 2.75
C ALA A 218 4.26 15.19 1.85
N ARG A 219 3.73 16.36 1.46
CA ARG A 219 2.70 16.44 0.40
C ARG A 219 3.32 16.58 -0.99
N ASP A 220 4.39 17.36 -1.07
CA ASP A 220 5.09 17.65 -2.31
C ASP A 220 6.26 16.66 -2.54
N PRO A 221 6.33 15.97 -3.69
CA PRO A 221 7.47 15.10 -4.02
C PRO A 221 8.81 15.84 -4.05
N SER A 222 8.84 17.13 -4.38
CA SER A 222 10.05 17.96 -4.33
C SER A 222 10.56 18.14 -2.91
N VAL A 223 9.66 18.38 -1.94
CA VAL A 223 10.02 18.45 -0.52
C VAL A 223 10.51 17.09 -0.03
N LEU A 224 9.81 16.01 -0.38
CA LEU A 224 10.22 14.64 -0.05
C LEU A 224 11.65 14.35 -0.54
N HIS A 225 11.96 14.77 -1.77
CA HIS A 225 13.25 14.58 -2.43
C HIS A 225 14.38 15.42 -1.81
N ARG A 226 14.12 16.71 -1.54
CA ARG A 226 15.08 17.62 -0.87
C ARG A 226 15.46 17.13 0.53
N VAL A 227 14.47 16.69 1.31
CA VAL A 227 14.69 16.11 2.65
C VAL A 227 15.54 14.85 2.53
N GLY A 228 15.24 13.99 1.55
CA GLY A 228 16.04 12.79 1.28
C GLY A 228 17.50 13.11 0.95
N HIS A 229 17.77 14.12 0.12
CA HIS A 229 19.14 14.55 -0.20
C HIS A 229 19.94 14.98 1.03
N VAL A 230 19.31 15.73 1.94
CA VAL A 230 19.95 16.16 3.18
C VAL A 230 20.21 14.98 4.11
N LEU A 231 19.20 14.15 4.36
CA LEU A 231 19.29 13.09 5.37
C LEU A 231 20.18 11.92 4.95
N LEU A 232 20.18 11.57 3.66
CA LEU A 232 20.96 10.47 3.11
C LEU A 232 22.35 10.91 2.63
N GLN A 233 22.67 12.21 2.72
CA GLN A 233 23.94 12.80 2.27
C GLN A 233 24.29 12.39 0.83
N LEU A 234 23.30 12.43 -0.05
CA LEU A 234 23.41 11.88 -1.39
C LEU A 234 24.38 12.70 -2.24
N ALA A 235 25.36 12.02 -2.84
CA ALA A 235 26.21 12.62 -3.86
C ALA A 235 25.38 12.96 -5.11
N SER A 236 25.77 14.05 -5.78
CA SER A 236 25.24 14.41 -7.10
C SER A 236 25.77 13.43 -8.15
N VAL A 237 25.08 12.29 -8.28
CA VAL A 237 25.32 11.30 -9.33
C VAL A 237 24.25 11.44 -10.39
N GLU A 238 24.61 11.23 -11.67
CA GLU A 238 23.66 11.26 -12.77
C GLU A 238 22.45 10.35 -12.52
N PRO A 239 21.22 10.82 -12.80
CA PRO A 239 20.03 10.00 -12.66
C PRO A 239 20.12 8.75 -13.53
N LYS A 240 19.89 7.58 -12.94
CA LYS A 240 19.76 6.34 -13.70
C LYS A 240 18.46 6.39 -14.50
N ARG A 241 18.59 6.47 -15.83
CA ARG A 241 17.44 6.64 -16.73
C ARG A 241 16.61 5.38 -16.93
N THR A 242 17.21 4.19 -16.77
CA THR A 242 16.51 2.93 -16.98
C THR A 242 15.82 2.43 -15.72
N ARG A 243 14.51 2.21 -15.82
CA ARG A 243 13.65 1.73 -14.73
C ARG A 243 12.84 0.52 -15.17
N CYS A 244 12.86 -0.54 -14.37
CA CYS A 244 12.06 -1.74 -14.61
C CYS A 244 11.07 -1.94 -13.47
N PHE A 245 9.78 -1.87 -13.75
CA PHE A 245 8.76 -2.10 -12.73
C PHE A 245 8.43 -3.59 -12.62
N VAL A 246 8.25 -4.09 -11.41
CA VAL A 246 7.86 -5.46 -11.11
C VAL A 246 6.60 -5.41 -10.27
N ILE A 247 5.48 -5.90 -10.79
CA ILE A 247 4.17 -5.92 -10.12
C ILE A 247 4.04 -7.22 -9.33
N ALA A 248 3.78 -7.12 -8.02
CA ALA A 248 3.52 -8.27 -7.15
C ALA A 248 2.03 -8.67 -7.21
N ASP A 249 1.64 -9.45 -8.22
CA ASP A 249 0.23 -9.71 -8.55
C ASP A 249 -0.54 -10.35 -7.40
N ASP A 250 0.09 -11.26 -6.67
CA ASP A 250 -0.49 -11.97 -5.53
C ASP A 250 -0.85 -11.03 -4.37
N LEU A 251 -0.18 -9.89 -4.26
CA LEU A 251 -0.46 -8.89 -3.22
C LEU A 251 -1.62 -7.98 -3.57
N PHE A 252 -1.86 -7.72 -4.86
CA PHE A 252 -3.04 -6.99 -5.30
C PHE A 252 -4.32 -7.82 -5.13
N GLN A 253 -4.23 -9.15 -5.12
CA GLN A 253 -5.35 -10.04 -4.82
C GLN A 253 -5.81 -9.97 -3.35
N LEU A 254 -4.97 -9.43 -2.45
CA LEU A 254 -5.32 -9.23 -1.06
C LEU A 254 -6.15 -7.97 -0.83
N CYS A 255 -6.25 -7.08 -1.82
CA CYS A 255 -6.89 -5.78 -1.68
C CYS A 255 -8.33 -5.82 -2.16
N GLU A 256 -9.20 -5.09 -1.48
CA GLU A 256 -10.56 -4.84 -1.96
C GLU A 256 -10.57 -3.89 -3.18
N VAL A 257 -9.51 -3.06 -3.32
CA VAL A 257 -9.33 -2.16 -4.46
C VAL A 257 -9.08 -2.96 -5.74
N PRO A 258 -9.89 -2.75 -6.81
CA PRO A 258 -9.67 -3.41 -8.09
C PRO A 258 -8.25 -3.17 -8.62
N LYS A 259 -7.56 -4.26 -8.98
CA LYS A 259 -6.20 -4.21 -9.56
C LYS A 259 -6.13 -3.32 -10.80
N GLN A 260 -7.21 -3.26 -11.58
CA GLN A 260 -7.33 -2.43 -12.77
C GLN A 260 -7.35 -0.94 -12.44
N LYS A 261 -7.77 -0.51 -11.24
CA LYS A 261 -7.68 0.91 -10.86
C LYS A 261 -6.25 1.34 -10.51
N THR A 262 -5.40 0.39 -10.13
CA THR A 262 -4.03 0.68 -9.67
C THR A 262 -2.98 0.29 -10.71
N VAL A 263 -2.88 -0.99 -11.04
CA VAL A 263 -1.85 -1.53 -11.94
C VAL A 263 -1.98 -1.00 -13.37
N TYR A 264 -3.20 -0.82 -13.87
CA TYR A 264 -3.42 -0.23 -15.21
C TYR A 264 -2.88 1.19 -15.30
N VAL A 265 -3.20 2.04 -14.31
CA VAL A 265 -2.74 3.43 -14.25
C VAL A 265 -1.22 3.49 -14.20
N VAL A 266 -0.59 2.68 -13.35
CA VAL A 266 0.88 2.56 -13.29
C VAL A 266 1.45 2.15 -14.66
N SER A 267 0.83 1.16 -15.31
CA SER A 267 1.27 0.68 -16.63
C SER A 267 1.13 1.74 -17.71
N LYS A 268 0.03 2.51 -17.70
CA LYS A 268 -0.23 3.62 -18.63
C LYS A 268 0.77 4.75 -18.47
N VAL A 269 1.11 5.11 -17.24
CA VAL A 269 2.13 6.13 -16.98
C VAL A 269 3.51 5.65 -17.44
N ILE A 270 3.84 4.39 -17.19
CA ILE A 270 5.09 3.77 -17.66
C ILE A 270 5.20 3.80 -19.19
N GLU A 271 4.10 3.56 -19.93
CA GLU A 271 4.07 3.66 -21.39
C GLU A 271 4.35 5.07 -21.91
N LYS A 272 3.99 6.11 -21.15
CA LYS A 272 4.17 7.52 -21.52
C LYS A 272 5.59 8.05 -21.25
N LEU A 273 6.33 7.43 -20.33
CA LEU A 273 7.62 7.94 -19.87
C LEU A 273 8.80 7.29 -20.60
N SER A 274 9.71 8.12 -21.11
CA SER A 274 10.94 7.64 -21.78
C SER A 274 11.92 7.00 -20.80
N GLY A 275 12.52 5.86 -21.18
CA GLY A 275 13.50 5.13 -20.35
C GLY A 275 12.90 4.07 -19.42
N TYR A 276 11.57 3.93 -19.41
CA TYR A 276 10.87 2.94 -18.62
C TYR A 276 10.61 1.68 -19.45
N GLN A 277 10.86 0.51 -18.85
CA GLN A 277 10.61 -0.79 -19.47
C GLN A 277 9.20 -1.27 -19.16
N THR A 278 8.66 -2.14 -20.03
CA THR A 278 7.38 -2.81 -19.79
C THR A 278 7.40 -3.51 -18.42
N PRO A 279 6.36 -3.32 -17.58
CA PRO A 279 6.30 -3.95 -16.27
C PRO A 279 6.38 -5.47 -16.36
N LYS A 280 7.12 -6.07 -15.42
CA LYS A 280 7.15 -7.52 -15.21
C LYS A 280 6.15 -7.87 -14.13
N HIS A 281 5.66 -9.10 -14.18
CA HIS A 281 4.67 -9.65 -13.27
C HIS A 281 5.29 -10.79 -12.46
N LEU A 282 5.00 -10.85 -11.16
CA LEU A 282 5.61 -11.79 -10.22
C LEU A 282 4.60 -12.23 -9.16
N ASN A 283 4.68 -13.50 -8.76
CA ASN A 283 4.12 -13.97 -7.49
C ASN A 283 5.20 -13.87 -6.40
N LEU A 284 5.09 -12.87 -5.52
CA LEU A 284 6.12 -12.56 -4.53
C LEU A 284 6.15 -13.59 -3.40
N GLY A 285 5.00 -14.07 -2.94
CA GLY A 285 4.92 -15.10 -1.90
C GLY A 285 5.69 -16.36 -2.30
N GLN A 286 5.51 -16.84 -3.53
CA GLN A 286 6.27 -17.98 -4.06
C GLN A 286 7.76 -17.68 -4.20
N TYR A 287 8.13 -16.46 -4.62
CA TYR A 287 9.54 -16.06 -4.70
C TYR A 287 10.22 -16.09 -3.32
N ILE A 288 9.59 -15.51 -2.29
CA ILE A 288 10.08 -15.53 -0.92
C ILE A 288 10.16 -16.97 -0.40
N ALA A 289 9.17 -17.82 -0.73
CA ALA A 289 9.16 -19.24 -0.38
C ALA A 289 10.45 -19.96 -0.76
N SER A 290 10.92 -19.69 -1.98
CA SER A 290 12.07 -20.35 -2.60
C SER A 290 13.41 -19.77 -2.17
N ASN A 291 13.44 -18.49 -1.76
CA ASN A 291 14.69 -17.76 -1.50
C ASN A 291 14.94 -17.47 -0.01
N VAL A 292 13.98 -17.75 0.89
CA VAL A 292 14.09 -17.56 2.35
C VAL A 292 13.81 -18.89 3.07
N PRO A 293 14.72 -19.89 2.97
CA PRO A 293 14.48 -21.25 3.46
C PRO A 293 14.26 -21.32 4.98
N SER A 294 14.86 -20.43 5.77
CA SER A 294 14.71 -20.43 7.23
C SER A 294 13.29 -20.05 7.68
N LEU A 295 12.47 -19.50 6.78
CA LEU A 295 11.08 -19.16 7.07
C LEU A 295 10.16 -20.39 7.17
N LYS A 296 10.58 -21.55 6.65
CA LYS A 296 9.78 -22.79 6.68
C LYS A 296 9.37 -23.23 8.09
N GLY A 297 10.23 -22.97 9.09
CA GLY A 297 9.96 -23.34 10.49
C GLY A 297 8.87 -22.50 11.18
N PHE A 298 8.36 -21.46 10.53
CA PHE A 298 7.34 -20.55 11.06
C PHE A 298 6.00 -20.65 10.32
N ARG A 299 5.86 -21.63 9.42
CA ARG A 299 4.62 -21.83 8.66
C ARG A 299 3.65 -22.70 9.46
N GLU A 300 2.38 -22.35 9.42
CA GLU A 300 1.31 -23.24 9.86
C GLU A 300 1.02 -24.28 8.76
N GLU A 301 0.67 -25.51 9.16
CA GLU A 301 0.27 -26.58 8.23
C GLU A 301 -1.13 -26.28 7.66
N SER A 302 -1.21 -25.50 6.59
CA SER A 302 -2.48 -25.18 5.91
C SER A 302 -2.66 -25.96 4.60
N THR A 303 -3.89 -26.41 4.34
CA THR A 303 -4.31 -27.21 3.18
C THR A 303 -4.34 -26.41 1.85
N ASN A 304 -3.41 -26.71 0.96
CA ASN A 304 -3.44 -26.67 -0.52
C ASN A 304 -3.95 -25.48 -1.37
N GLN A 305 -4.36 -24.31 -0.86
CA GLN A 305 -4.70 -23.16 -1.76
C GLN A 305 -4.21 -21.76 -1.35
N GLN A 306 -3.54 -21.57 -0.21
CA GLN A 306 -3.12 -20.23 0.28
C GLN A 306 -1.60 -20.08 0.56
N ASN A 307 -0.76 -20.80 -0.19
CA ASN A 307 0.69 -20.84 0.08
C ASN A 307 1.39 -19.47 0.12
N GLY A 308 0.96 -18.48 -0.69
CA GLY A 308 1.58 -17.15 -0.73
C GLY A 308 1.30 -16.30 0.51
N MET A 309 0.03 -16.21 0.92
CA MET A 309 -0.37 -15.44 2.11
C MET A 309 0.21 -16.05 3.38
N SER A 310 0.16 -17.38 3.52
CA SER A 310 0.76 -18.11 4.66
C SER A 310 2.25 -17.75 4.87
N ILE A 311 3.00 -17.58 3.78
CA ILE A 311 4.43 -17.20 3.84
C ILE A 311 4.62 -15.77 4.33
N LEU A 312 3.81 -14.84 3.85
CA LEU A 312 3.90 -13.44 4.27
C LEU A 312 3.42 -13.25 5.71
N THR A 313 2.41 -14.00 6.14
CA THR A 313 2.00 -14.07 7.53
C THR A 313 3.15 -14.62 8.39
N ALA A 314 3.80 -15.71 7.99
CA ALA A 314 4.99 -16.21 8.68
C ALA A 314 6.11 -15.16 8.77
N LEU A 315 6.36 -14.40 7.69
CA LEU A 315 7.35 -13.33 7.67
C LEU A 315 7.00 -12.21 8.66
N SER A 316 5.72 -11.83 8.72
CA SER A 316 5.22 -10.85 9.66
C SER A 316 5.32 -11.33 11.12
N SER A 317 5.09 -12.62 11.37
CA SER A 317 5.28 -13.23 12.70
C SER A 317 6.75 -13.14 13.13
N VAL A 318 7.69 -13.45 12.25
CA VAL A 318 9.14 -13.29 12.54
C VAL A 318 9.50 -11.83 12.83
N MET A 319 8.94 -10.88 12.07
CA MET A 319 9.13 -9.44 12.31
C MET A 319 8.67 -9.04 13.72
N PHE A 320 7.48 -9.49 14.15
CA PHE A 320 6.99 -9.19 15.49
C PHE A 320 7.78 -9.90 16.60
N LEU A 321 8.28 -11.11 16.37
CA LEU A 321 9.15 -11.79 17.33
C LEU A 321 10.47 -11.04 17.55
N LEU A 322 11.09 -10.53 16.47
CA LEU A 322 12.27 -9.66 16.58
C LEU A 322 11.95 -8.38 17.35
N GLN A 323 10.86 -7.69 16.98
CA GLN A 323 10.43 -6.48 17.66
C GLN A 323 10.22 -6.71 19.16
N ARG A 324 9.49 -7.77 19.54
CA ARG A 324 9.22 -8.12 20.94
C ARG A 324 10.50 -8.39 21.73
N TYR A 325 11.41 -9.16 21.15
CA TYR A 325 12.66 -9.52 21.81
C TYR A 325 13.54 -8.28 22.06
N GLU A 326 13.72 -7.43 21.05
CA GLU A 326 14.53 -6.21 21.16
C GLU A 326 13.86 -5.18 22.09
N PHE A 327 12.55 -5.02 21.99
CA PHE A 327 11.78 -4.16 22.90
C PHE A 327 11.92 -4.60 24.36
N LYS A 328 11.78 -5.91 24.63
CA LYS A 328 12.01 -6.47 25.97
C LYS A 328 13.42 -6.16 26.45
N THR A 329 14.43 -6.42 25.61
CA THR A 329 15.83 -6.17 25.96
C THR A 329 16.09 -4.71 26.34
N ASN A 330 15.42 -3.77 25.68
CA ASN A 330 15.59 -2.33 25.94
C ASN A 330 14.83 -1.84 27.18
N TYR A 331 13.66 -2.41 27.48
CA TYR A 331 12.69 -1.76 28.37
C TYR A 331 12.14 -2.64 29.50
N GLU A 332 12.55 -3.91 29.61
CA GLU A 332 12.03 -4.84 30.63
C GLU A 332 12.21 -4.32 32.06
N GLU A 333 13.38 -3.79 32.39
CA GLU A 333 13.69 -3.27 33.72
C GLU A 333 12.73 -2.13 34.10
N TRP A 334 12.61 -1.13 33.22
CA TRP A 334 11.74 0.01 33.44
C TRP A 334 10.25 -0.39 33.52
N MET A 335 9.80 -1.28 32.62
CA MET A 335 8.42 -1.78 32.63
C MET A 335 8.06 -2.49 33.94
N LYS A 336 8.99 -3.27 34.50
CA LYS A 336 8.81 -3.97 35.79
C LYS A 336 8.80 -3.01 36.98
N ALA A 337 9.66 -1.99 36.95
CA ALA A 337 9.80 -1.02 38.04
C ALA A 337 8.62 -0.04 38.09
N VAL A 338 8.26 0.55 36.95
CA VAL A 338 7.30 1.66 36.87
C VAL A 338 5.87 1.20 36.67
N LYS A 339 5.66 0.08 35.96
CA LYS A 339 4.33 -0.47 35.63
C LYS A 339 3.37 0.61 35.09
N PRO A 340 3.74 1.26 33.97
CA PRO A 340 2.95 2.35 33.40
C PRO A 340 1.53 1.93 33.08
N ARG A 341 0.60 2.88 33.13
CA ARG A 341 -0.79 2.65 32.70
C ARG A 341 -0.87 2.69 31.18
N LEU A 342 -1.10 1.54 30.55
CA LEU A 342 -1.09 1.39 29.09
C LEU A 342 -2.49 1.36 28.47
N GLY A 343 -2.57 1.77 27.20
CA GLY A 343 -3.76 1.50 26.36
C GLY A 343 -3.95 -0.01 26.14
N SER A 344 -5.19 -0.48 25.94
CA SER A 344 -5.50 -1.93 25.87
C SER A 344 -4.70 -2.68 24.78
N LYS A 345 -4.58 -2.10 23.58
CA LYS A 345 -3.80 -2.68 22.47
C LYS A 345 -2.30 -2.73 22.79
N VAL A 346 -1.75 -1.62 23.26
CA VAL A 346 -0.34 -1.51 23.65
C VAL A 346 -0.01 -2.47 24.80
N SER A 347 -0.92 -2.58 25.78
CA SER A 347 -0.80 -3.52 26.90
C SER A 347 -0.66 -4.97 26.42
N ALA A 348 -1.43 -5.39 25.42
CA ALA A 348 -1.29 -6.71 24.83
C ALA A 348 0.07 -6.91 24.14
N HIS A 349 0.56 -5.90 23.40
CA HIS A 349 1.89 -5.94 22.77
C HIS A 349 3.02 -5.99 23.80
N VAL A 350 2.97 -5.16 24.84
CA VAL A 350 3.95 -5.15 25.93
C VAL A 350 3.93 -6.47 26.69
N ALA A 351 2.75 -7.00 27.04
CA ALA A 351 2.64 -8.30 27.69
C ALA A 351 3.27 -9.42 26.86
N ALA A 352 2.95 -9.48 25.56
CA ALA A 352 3.55 -10.44 24.63
C ALA A 352 5.07 -10.28 24.49
N ALA A 353 5.58 -9.04 24.58
CA ALA A 353 7.01 -8.78 24.62
C ALA A 353 7.65 -9.27 25.93
N MET A 354 7.06 -8.98 27.10
CA MET A 354 7.60 -9.40 28.40
C MET A 354 7.64 -10.92 28.58
N THR A 355 6.67 -11.65 28.01
CA THR A 355 6.64 -13.11 28.03
C THR A 355 7.53 -13.76 26.96
N SER A 356 8.12 -12.98 26.05
CA SER A 356 8.98 -13.53 24.99
C SER A 356 10.27 -14.13 25.58
N THR A 357 10.68 -15.24 24.99
CA THR A 357 11.88 -15.99 25.40
C THR A 357 12.96 -15.88 24.32
N PRO A 358 14.25 -16.00 24.69
CA PRO A 358 15.36 -15.82 23.75
C PRO A 358 15.62 -17.04 22.86
N GLU A 359 14.82 -18.12 22.96
CA GLU A 359 14.99 -19.26 22.07
C GLU A 359 14.76 -18.85 20.61
N ASN A 360 15.56 -19.38 19.70
CA ASN A 360 15.45 -19.17 18.25
C ASN A 360 15.78 -17.76 17.71
N ILE A 361 16.28 -16.81 18.52
CA ILE A 361 16.69 -15.46 18.03
C ILE A 361 17.63 -15.54 16.82
N LYS A 362 18.60 -16.46 16.85
CA LYS A 362 19.54 -16.67 15.73
C LYS A 362 18.82 -16.96 14.42
N ILE A 363 17.72 -17.72 14.48
CA ILE A 363 16.91 -18.07 13.31
C ILE A 363 16.14 -16.82 12.82
N LEU A 364 15.63 -15.99 13.72
CA LEU A 364 14.92 -14.75 13.35
C LEU A 364 15.83 -13.80 12.55
N TYR A 365 17.05 -13.56 13.04
CA TYR A 365 18.05 -12.76 12.30
C TYR A 365 18.49 -13.42 10.99
N LYS A 366 18.53 -14.75 10.94
CA LYS A 366 18.83 -15.49 9.71
C LYS A 366 17.74 -15.27 8.66
N VAL A 367 16.46 -15.35 9.01
CA VAL A 367 15.33 -15.03 8.12
C VAL A 367 15.46 -13.60 7.57
N ARG A 368 15.75 -12.63 8.42
CA ARG A 368 15.99 -11.23 8.01
C ARG A 368 17.14 -11.11 6.99
N THR A 369 18.24 -11.82 7.23
CA THR A 369 19.41 -11.82 6.34
C THR A 369 19.09 -12.46 4.99
N GLU A 370 18.43 -13.62 4.99
CA GLU A 370 17.97 -14.29 3.77
C GLU A 370 16.98 -13.40 2.99
N MET A 371 16.04 -12.75 3.68
CA MET A 371 15.08 -11.82 3.06
C MET A 371 15.78 -10.63 2.39
N ARG A 372 16.82 -10.07 3.02
CA ARG A 372 17.65 -9.02 2.40
C ARG A 372 18.30 -9.51 1.10
N VAL A 373 18.93 -10.68 1.13
CA VAL A 373 19.59 -11.26 -0.06
C VAL A 373 18.58 -11.56 -1.16
N ALA A 374 17.43 -12.13 -0.82
CA ALA A 374 16.34 -12.40 -1.76
C ALA A 374 15.87 -11.11 -2.44
N MET A 375 15.56 -10.07 -1.68
CA MET A 375 15.11 -8.80 -2.25
C MET A 375 16.19 -8.07 -3.03
N GLN A 376 17.45 -8.12 -2.58
CA GLN A 376 18.57 -7.57 -3.34
C GLN A 376 18.72 -8.26 -4.70
N ASN A 377 18.51 -9.58 -4.77
CA ASN A 377 18.54 -10.34 -6.03
C ASN A 377 17.35 -10.04 -6.93
N LEU A 378 16.15 -9.93 -6.36
CA LEU A 378 14.93 -9.61 -7.11
C LEU A 378 15.00 -8.22 -7.73
N LEU A 379 15.50 -7.23 -6.97
CA LEU A 379 15.50 -5.82 -7.33
C LEU A 379 16.82 -5.36 -7.97
N LYS A 380 17.60 -6.30 -8.51
CA LYS A 380 18.80 -5.97 -9.32
C LYS A 380 18.43 -5.13 -10.54
N ASN A 381 19.43 -4.44 -11.07
CA ASN A 381 19.33 -3.70 -12.34
C ASN A 381 18.25 -2.60 -12.35
N ASN A 382 18.16 -1.83 -11.26
CA ASN A 382 17.24 -0.69 -11.13
C ASN A 382 15.77 -1.11 -11.26
N SER A 383 15.42 -2.28 -10.69
CA SER A 383 14.04 -2.75 -10.65
C SER A 383 13.31 -2.18 -9.43
N ILE A 384 12.04 -1.85 -9.61
CA ILE A 384 11.16 -1.30 -8.57
C ILE A 384 9.98 -2.25 -8.40
N LEU A 385 9.82 -2.80 -7.21
CA LEU A 385 8.66 -3.62 -6.87
C LEU A 385 7.47 -2.70 -6.53
N VAL A 386 6.34 -3.00 -7.13
CA VAL A 386 5.07 -2.30 -6.87
C VAL A 386 4.11 -3.23 -6.16
N LEU A 387 3.55 -2.74 -5.06
CA LEU A 387 2.52 -3.41 -4.28
C LEU A 387 1.61 -2.39 -3.59
N PRO A 388 0.40 -2.75 -3.17
CA PRO A 388 -0.46 -1.90 -2.34
C PRO A 388 0.21 -1.53 -1.02
N THR A 389 0.16 -0.27 -0.56
CA THR A 389 0.72 0.04 0.78
C THR A 389 -0.12 -0.55 1.90
N THR A 390 -1.43 -0.53 1.76
CA THR A 390 -2.40 -1.13 2.68
C THR A 390 -3.43 -1.91 1.89
N ALA A 391 -3.89 -3.05 2.43
CA ALA A 391 -4.87 -3.90 1.75
C ALA A 391 -6.31 -3.41 1.93
N ASP A 392 -6.57 -2.80 3.08
CA ASP A 392 -7.90 -2.44 3.56
C ASP A 392 -7.95 -0.93 3.88
N PRO A 393 -9.14 -0.29 3.79
CA PRO A 393 -9.31 1.10 4.18
C PRO A 393 -9.07 1.31 5.69
N PRO A 394 -8.80 2.55 6.14
CA PRO A 394 -8.64 2.83 7.55
C PRO A 394 -9.91 2.43 8.32
N SER A 395 -9.76 1.83 9.50
CA SER A 395 -10.89 1.43 10.34
C SER A 395 -11.55 2.63 11.04
N LYS A 396 -12.85 2.53 11.35
CA LYS A 396 -13.58 3.57 12.09
C LYS A 396 -13.00 3.75 13.50
N LEU A 397 -12.92 5.01 13.94
CA LEU A 397 -12.52 5.35 15.31
C LEU A 397 -13.42 4.67 16.34
N LYS A 398 -12.85 4.17 17.44
CA LYS A 398 -13.57 3.54 18.57
C LYS A 398 -14.45 2.35 18.18
N SER A 399 -14.15 1.66 17.08
CA SER A 399 -14.73 0.33 16.81
C SER A 399 -14.48 -0.57 18.02
N ARG A 400 -15.55 -1.09 18.66
CA ARG A 400 -15.43 -2.02 19.80
C ARG A 400 -14.64 -3.29 19.45
N LYS A 401 -14.52 -3.63 18.16
CA LYS A 401 -13.83 -4.83 17.68
C LYS A 401 -12.39 -4.60 17.23
N GLY A 402 -11.88 -3.36 17.24
CA GLY A 402 -10.54 -3.06 16.71
C GLY A 402 -10.38 -3.44 15.23
N LEU A 403 -9.14 -3.64 14.77
CA LEU A 403 -8.87 -4.32 13.50
C LEU A 403 -9.10 -5.82 13.68
N SER A 404 -9.85 -6.45 12.78
CA SER A 404 -9.97 -7.92 12.76
C SER A 404 -8.63 -8.58 12.49
N ALA A 405 -8.43 -9.81 12.98
CA ALA A 405 -7.19 -10.58 12.75
C ALA A 405 -6.84 -10.69 11.25
N GLU A 406 -7.83 -10.95 10.38
CA GLU A 406 -7.60 -11.08 8.93
C GLU A 406 -7.06 -9.78 8.29
N VAL A 407 -7.68 -8.63 8.59
CA VAL A 407 -7.20 -7.31 8.13
C VAL A 407 -5.81 -7.01 8.67
N HIS A 408 -5.55 -7.36 9.93
CA HIS A 408 -4.23 -7.21 10.54
C HIS A 408 -3.19 -8.05 9.80
N ASP A 409 -3.48 -9.31 9.51
CA ASP A 409 -2.57 -10.22 8.80
C ASP A 409 -2.29 -9.73 7.38
N ARG A 410 -3.31 -9.29 6.63
CA ARG A 410 -3.14 -8.68 5.29
C ARG A 410 -2.26 -7.44 5.35
N LEU A 411 -2.51 -6.56 6.31
CA LEU A 411 -1.72 -5.34 6.49
C LEU A 411 -0.24 -5.66 6.73
N PHE A 412 0.08 -6.53 7.68
CA PHE A 412 1.47 -6.84 8.00
C PHE A 412 2.15 -7.79 7.02
N ALA A 413 1.39 -8.57 6.24
CA ALA A 413 1.91 -9.29 5.09
C ALA A 413 2.57 -8.33 4.08
N LEU A 414 1.91 -7.20 3.77
CA LEU A 414 2.46 -6.17 2.89
C LEU A 414 3.63 -5.41 3.53
N LEU A 415 3.46 -5.01 4.80
CA LEU A 415 4.44 -4.13 5.47
C LEU A 415 5.75 -4.85 5.83
N SER A 416 5.69 -6.15 6.14
CA SER A 416 6.85 -6.94 6.57
C SER A 416 7.93 -7.04 5.50
N ILE A 417 7.59 -6.91 4.21
CA ILE A 417 8.53 -7.05 3.09
C ILE A 417 9.70 -6.07 3.22
N ALA A 418 9.43 -4.76 3.34
CA ALA A 418 10.48 -3.75 3.47
C ALA A 418 11.11 -3.70 4.88
N SER A 419 10.33 -4.01 5.92
CA SER A 419 10.83 -4.08 7.30
C SER A 419 11.89 -5.18 7.45
N MET A 420 11.61 -6.38 6.94
CA MET A 420 12.49 -7.54 7.06
C MET A 420 13.64 -7.56 6.05
N SER A 421 13.46 -7.04 4.84
CA SER A 421 14.57 -6.91 3.88
C SER A 421 15.51 -5.75 4.19
N GLY A 422 14.97 -4.68 4.80
CA GLY A 422 15.65 -3.40 4.94
C GLY A 422 15.67 -2.56 3.66
N CYS A 423 14.91 -2.93 2.64
CA CYS A 423 14.74 -2.12 1.43
C CYS A 423 14.14 -0.74 1.72
N CYS A 424 14.45 0.24 0.87
CA CYS A 424 13.78 1.52 0.85
C CYS A 424 12.41 1.40 0.18
N GLN A 425 11.43 2.17 0.68
CA GLN A 425 10.05 2.14 0.22
C GLN A 425 9.44 3.54 0.25
N ALA A 426 8.80 3.93 -0.85
CA ALA A 426 7.94 5.10 -0.93
C ALA A 426 6.47 4.66 -0.97
N SER A 427 5.65 5.19 -0.06
CA SER A 427 4.20 5.13 -0.13
C SER A 427 3.69 6.37 -0.87
N ILE A 428 2.96 6.13 -1.95
CA ILE A 428 2.53 7.14 -2.91
C ILE A 428 1.00 7.18 -2.92
N PRO A 429 0.37 8.31 -2.59
CA PRO A 429 -1.07 8.50 -2.73
C PRO A 429 -1.51 8.25 -4.18
N PHE A 430 -2.58 7.49 -4.35
CA PHE A 430 -3.03 6.96 -5.64
C PHE A 430 -4.55 7.12 -5.82
N GLY A 431 -5.07 8.29 -5.47
CA GLY A 431 -6.50 8.60 -5.55
C GLY A 431 -7.32 7.96 -4.43
N GLU A 432 -8.60 7.74 -4.70
CA GLU A 432 -9.58 7.27 -3.72
C GLU A 432 -10.45 6.14 -4.29
N HIS A 433 -10.88 5.21 -3.42
CA HIS A 433 -11.91 4.21 -3.72
C HIS A 433 -12.88 4.17 -2.56
N ASP A 434 -14.17 4.29 -2.87
CA ASP A 434 -15.27 4.32 -1.89
C ASP A 434 -15.09 5.42 -0.83
N ASN A 435 -14.51 6.55 -1.25
CA ASN A 435 -14.13 7.72 -0.45
C ASN A 435 -12.98 7.48 0.55
N TYR A 436 -12.21 6.39 0.37
CA TYR A 436 -11.01 6.13 1.15
C TYR A 436 -9.75 6.33 0.30
N PRO A 437 -8.69 6.95 0.85
CA PRO A 437 -7.41 7.08 0.17
C PRO A 437 -6.82 5.73 -0.21
N ILE A 438 -6.35 5.61 -1.45
CA ILE A 438 -5.55 4.49 -1.94
C ILE A 438 -4.09 4.92 -1.97
N SER A 439 -3.18 3.99 -1.71
CA SER A 439 -1.75 4.24 -1.90
C SER A 439 -1.02 3.01 -2.42
N LEU A 440 0.02 3.27 -3.22
CA LEU A 440 0.91 2.26 -3.76
C LEU A 440 2.31 2.42 -3.15
N SER A 441 2.93 1.28 -2.90
CA SER A 441 4.31 1.20 -2.45
C SER A 441 5.22 0.93 -3.64
N PHE A 442 6.21 1.78 -3.81
CA PHE A 442 7.37 1.50 -4.66
C PHE A 442 8.52 1.09 -3.74
N ILE A 443 9.05 -0.12 -3.93
CA ILE A 443 10.15 -0.68 -3.15
C ILE A 443 11.36 -0.88 -4.07
N ALA A 444 12.51 -0.34 -3.66
CA ALA A 444 13.77 -0.54 -4.36
C ALA A 444 14.78 -1.27 -3.45
N SER A 445 15.87 -1.78 -4.05
CA SER A 445 16.90 -2.50 -3.29
C SER A 445 17.46 -1.65 -2.16
N HIS A 446 17.93 -2.30 -1.08
CA HIS A 446 18.71 -1.65 -0.03
C HIS A 446 19.88 -0.86 -0.66
N GLY A 447 20.07 0.37 -0.21
CA GLY A 447 21.11 1.31 -0.67
C GLY A 447 20.77 2.05 -1.96
N THR A 448 19.57 1.89 -2.51
CA THR A 448 19.14 2.58 -3.75
C THR A 448 18.12 3.70 -3.50
N ASP A 449 18.17 4.30 -2.32
CA ASP A 449 17.26 5.34 -1.85
C ASP A 449 17.15 6.54 -2.78
N LYS A 450 18.30 7.06 -3.24
CA LYS A 450 18.36 8.16 -4.24
C LYS A 450 17.58 7.81 -5.49
N PHE A 451 17.80 6.61 -6.03
CA PHE A 451 17.14 6.14 -7.24
C PHE A 451 15.62 6.07 -7.06
N LEU A 452 15.16 5.62 -5.89
CA LEU A 452 13.73 5.58 -5.59
C LEU A 452 13.14 7.00 -5.46
N LEU A 453 13.83 7.91 -4.75
CA LEU A 453 13.41 9.32 -4.63
C LEU A 453 13.34 10.03 -5.99
N ASP A 454 14.39 9.88 -6.81
CA ASP A 454 14.44 10.42 -8.18
C ASP A 454 13.27 9.85 -9.01
N THR A 455 12.95 8.58 -8.85
CA THR A 455 11.82 7.96 -9.56
C THR A 455 10.47 8.49 -9.10
N VAL A 456 10.28 8.70 -7.80
CA VAL A 456 9.03 9.30 -7.28
C VAL A 456 8.88 10.72 -7.82
N LEU A 457 9.92 11.53 -7.75
CA LEU A 457 9.91 12.91 -8.26
C LEU A 457 9.56 12.96 -9.76
N ASP A 458 10.19 12.10 -10.56
CA ASP A 458 9.97 12.04 -12.01
C ASP A 458 8.55 11.60 -12.39
N MET A 459 7.95 10.67 -11.64
CA MET A 459 6.67 10.05 -12.02
C MET A 459 5.44 10.69 -11.39
N TYR A 460 5.58 11.38 -10.26
CA TYR A 460 4.44 11.72 -9.40
C TYR A 460 3.37 12.53 -10.13
N SER A 461 3.75 13.56 -10.88
CA SER A 461 2.79 14.40 -11.63
C SER A 461 1.99 13.59 -12.65
N SER A 462 2.66 12.77 -13.46
CA SER A 462 2.00 11.90 -14.44
C SER A 462 1.10 10.85 -13.80
N LEU A 463 1.47 10.33 -12.62
CA LEU A 463 0.61 9.43 -11.84
C LEU A 463 -0.66 10.14 -11.37
N GLN A 464 -0.54 11.33 -10.78
CA GLN A 464 -1.72 12.08 -10.30
C GLN A 464 -2.65 12.51 -11.45
N GLU A 465 -2.09 12.89 -12.60
CA GLU A 465 -2.86 13.23 -13.79
C GLU A 465 -3.67 12.03 -14.30
N GLU A 466 -3.05 10.87 -14.45
CA GLU A 466 -3.73 9.66 -14.95
C GLU A 466 -4.78 9.14 -13.95
N VAL A 467 -4.52 9.22 -12.64
CA VAL A 467 -5.51 8.93 -11.59
C VAL A 467 -6.74 9.85 -11.72
N SER A 468 -6.52 11.13 -11.99
CA SER A 468 -7.60 12.12 -12.17
C SER A 468 -8.43 11.83 -13.43
N ILE A 469 -7.77 11.43 -14.53
CA ILE A 469 -8.44 11.03 -15.77
C ILE A 469 -9.32 9.79 -15.53
N GLN A 470 -8.80 8.75 -14.90
CA GLN A 470 -9.57 7.53 -14.65
C GLN A 470 -10.71 7.75 -13.66
N SER A 471 -10.57 8.66 -12.70
CA SER A 471 -11.62 9.01 -11.75
C SER A 471 -12.78 9.78 -12.39
N SER A 472 -12.55 10.45 -13.52
CA SER A 472 -13.56 11.20 -14.28
C SER A 472 -14.17 10.40 -15.44
N ALA A 473 -13.58 9.27 -15.82
CA ALA A 473 -14.15 8.34 -16.79
C ALA A 473 -15.30 7.53 -16.17
N SER A 474 -16.34 7.22 -16.96
CA SER A 474 -17.45 6.38 -16.50
C SER A 474 -16.95 5.00 -16.03
N PRO A 475 -17.51 4.42 -14.95
CA PRO A 475 -17.02 3.18 -14.38
C PRO A 475 -16.99 2.09 -15.46
N LEU A 476 -15.78 1.55 -15.71
CA LEU A 476 -15.64 0.32 -16.47
C LEU A 476 -16.44 -0.78 -15.77
N PRO A 477 -17.19 -1.62 -16.50
CA PRO A 477 -18.01 -2.66 -15.89
C PRO A 477 -17.17 -3.57 -14.99
N ASP A 478 -17.59 -3.70 -13.73
CA ASP A 478 -17.05 -4.67 -12.77
C ASP A 478 -17.11 -6.09 -13.38
N THR A 479 -15.96 -6.57 -13.82
CA THR A 479 -15.75 -7.91 -14.39
C THR A 479 -14.56 -8.61 -13.70
N ASN A 480 -14.35 -8.26 -12.42
CA ASN A 480 -13.14 -8.49 -11.63
C ASN A 480 -12.74 -9.96 -11.34
N GLY A 481 -13.61 -10.95 -11.56
CA GLY A 481 -13.23 -12.38 -11.38
C GLY A 481 -12.97 -13.13 -12.69
N SER A 482 -13.54 -12.64 -13.79
CA SER A 482 -13.71 -13.43 -15.01
C SER A 482 -12.57 -13.24 -16.01
N ILE A 483 -12.03 -12.02 -16.10
CA ILE A 483 -11.03 -11.67 -17.12
C ILE A 483 -9.66 -12.28 -16.81
N ASP A 484 -9.21 -12.26 -15.55
CA ASP A 484 -7.90 -12.81 -15.18
C ASP A 484 -7.87 -14.35 -15.27
N ALA A 485 -8.96 -15.01 -14.89
CA ALA A 485 -9.11 -16.45 -15.06
C ALA A 485 -9.25 -16.83 -16.55
N SER A 486 -9.97 -16.04 -17.36
CA SER A 486 -10.08 -16.28 -18.80
C SER A 486 -8.76 -16.07 -19.53
N GLU A 487 -7.97 -15.06 -19.16
CA GLU A 487 -6.63 -14.81 -19.72
C GLU A 487 -5.63 -15.91 -19.33
N LEU A 488 -5.66 -16.39 -18.07
CA LEU A 488 -4.84 -17.52 -17.65
C LEU A 488 -5.21 -18.82 -18.39
N LEU A 489 -6.51 -19.07 -18.58
CA LEU A 489 -7.00 -20.22 -19.36
C LEU A 489 -6.61 -20.09 -20.83
N LYS A 490 -6.65 -18.88 -21.40
CA LYS A 490 -6.15 -18.60 -22.75
C LYS A 490 -4.65 -18.95 -22.85
N GLU A 491 -3.81 -18.55 -21.89
CA GLU A 491 -2.39 -18.91 -21.93
C GLU A 491 -2.12 -20.41 -21.75
N LYS A 492 -2.89 -21.10 -20.90
CA LYS A 492 -2.87 -22.57 -20.82
C LYS A 492 -3.29 -23.23 -22.14
N GLY A 493 -4.31 -22.68 -22.80
CA GLY A 493 -4.74 -23.08 -24.13
C GLY A 493 -3.65 -22.89 -25.18
N ASN A 494 -2.95 -21.74 -25.17
CA ASN A 494 -1.85 -21.43 -26.07
C ASN A 494 -0.68 -22.42 -25.88
N ALA A 495 -0.34 -22.74 -24.62
CA ALA A 495 0.71 -23.71 -24.29
C ALA A 495 0.32 -25.12 -24.76
N ALA A 496 -0.93 -25.54 -24.53
CA ALA A 496 -1.44 -26.83 -25.01
C ALA A 496 -1.44 -26.91 -26.54
N TYR A 497 -1.84 -25.85 -27.24
CA TYR A 497 -1.79 -25.77 -28.71
C TYR A 497 -0.36 -25.89 -29.23
N LYS A 498 0.61 -25.16 -28.65
CA LYS A 498 2.04 -25.30 -29.00
C LYS A 498 2.57 -26.71 -28.75
N GLY A 499 2.09 -27.36 -27.68
CA GLY A 499 2.40 -28.74 -27.34
C GLY A 499 1.65 -29.80 -28.17
N LYS A 500 0.91 -29.41 -29.22
CA LYS A 500 0.06 -30.28 -30.06
C LYS A 500 -1.01 -31.07 -29.30
N GLN A 501 -1.40 -30.60 -28.12
CA GLN A 501 -2.45 -31.19 -27.28
C GLN A 501 -3.80 -30.52 -27.60
N TRP A 502 -4.30 -30.73 -28.82
CA TRP A 502 -5.44 -29.98 -29.37
C TRP A 502 -6.71 -30.07 -28.54
N ASN A 503 -7.08 -31.28 -28.07
CA ASN A 503 -8.26 -31.47 -27.22
C ASN A 503 -8.17 -30.70 -25.89
N LYS A 504 -6.98 -30.63 -25.27
CA LYS A 504 -6.77 -29.82 -24.07
C LYS A 504 -6.81 -28.33 -24.37
N ALA A 505 -6.26 -27.89 -25.51
CA ALA A 505 -6.35 -26.50 -25.94
C ALA A 505 -7.82 -26.08 -26.11
N VAL A 506 -8.64 -26.91 -26.77
CA VAL A 506 -10.10 -26.69 -26.90
C VAL A 506 -10.77 -26.57 -25.53
N SER A 507 -10.47 -27.48 -24.59
CA SER A 507 -11.03 -27.43 -23.23
C SER A 507 -10.69 -26.12 -22.53
N TYR A 508 -9.42 -25.70 -22.54
CA TYR A 508 -9.00 -24.46 -21.89
C TYR A 508 -9.63 -23.21 -22.51
N TYR A 509 -9.70 -23.12 -23.85
CA TYR A 509 -10.37 -21.99 -24.48
C TYR A 509 -11.88 -21.99 -24.21
N THR A 510 -12.50 -23.17 -24.10
CA THR A 510 -13.93 -23.28 -23.76
C THR A 510 -14.21 -22.76 -22.36
N GLU A 511 -13.37 -23.10 -21.39
CA GLU A 511 -13.45 -22.51 -20.05
C GLU A 511 -13.17 -21.00 -20.08
N ALA A 512 -12.22 -20.53 -20.88
CA ALA A 512 -11.96 -19.09 -21.03
C ALA A 512 -13.18 -18.33 -21.59
N ILE A 513 -13.88 -18.91 -22.55
CA ILE A 513 -15.09 -18.35 -23.17
C ILE A 513 -16.26 -18.28 -22.18
N LYS A 514 -16.43 -19.28 -21.31
CA LYS A 514 -17.47 -19.25 -20.27
C LYS A 514 -17.29 -18.07 -19.32
N LEU A 515 -16.06 -17.62 -19.12
CA LEU A 515 -15.72 -16.52 -18.24
C LEU A 515 -15.78 -15.17 -18.96
N ASN A 516 -15.34 -15.08 -20.21
CA ASN A 516 -15.36 -13.82 -20.95
C ASN A 516 -15.57 -14.03 -22.46
N ASP A 517 -16.54 -13.33 -23.04
CA ASP A 517 -16.92 -13.38 -24.47
C ASP A 517 -15.92 -12.55 -25.32
N ASN A 518 -14.75 -13.13 -25.63
CA ASN A 518 -13.66 -12.45 -26.35
C ASN A 518 -13.35 -13.09 -27.71
N ALA A 519 -13.30 -12.27 -28.77
CA ALA A 519 -13.01 -12.70 -30.14
C ALA A 519 -11.74 -13.56 -30.28
N THR A 520 -10.71 -13.28 -29.48
CA THR A 520 -9.43 -14.00 -29.50
C THR A 520 -9.59 -15.45 -29.04
N TYR A 521 -10.43 -15.72 -28.04
CA TYR A 521 -10.60 -17.07 -27.49
C TYR A 521 -11.31 -17.97 -28.50
N TYR A 522 -12.39 -17.47 -29.09
CA TYR A 522 -13.08 -18.14 -30.20
C TYR A 522 -12.13 -18.37 -31.38
N CYS A 523 -11.37 -17.35 -31.78
CA CYS A 523 -10.42 -17.48 -32.88
C CYS A 523 -9.36 -18.55 -32.60
N ASN A 524 -8.82 -18.62 -31.37
CA ASN A 524 -7.80 -19.60 -30.99
C ASN A 524 -8.38 -21.01 -30.81
N ARG A 525 -9.62 -21.14 -30.33
CA ARG A 525 -10.33 -22.43 -30.27
C ARG A 525 -10.65 -22.96 -31.66
N ALA A 526 -11.06 -22.08 -32.58
CA ALA A 526 -11.23 -22.43 -33.99
C ALA A 526 -9.94 -22.98 -34.62
N ALA A 527 -8.78 -22.42 -34.27
CA ALA A 527 -7.49 -22.95 -34.72
C ALA A 527 -7.28 -24.39 -34.23
N ALA A 528 -7.61 -24.69 -32.98
CA ALA A 528 -7.51 -26.05 -32.43
C ALA A 528 -8.50 -27.02 -33.09
N TYR A 529 -9.71 -26.56 -33.42
CA TYR A 529 -10.69 -27.36 -34.16
C TYR A 529 -10.25 -27.66 -35.60
N LEU A 530 -9.58 -26.72 -36.28
CA LEU A 530 -8.99 -26.98 -37.60
C LEU A 530 -7.96 -28.10 -37.56
N GLU A 531 -7.08 -28.12 -36.56
CA GLU A 531 -6.10 -29.20 -36.37
C GLU A 531 -6.73 -30.56 -36.03
N LEU A 532 -7.93 -30.54 -35.42
CA LEU A 532 -8.70 -31.74 -35.10
C LEU A 532 -9.59 -32.24 -36.26
N GLY A 533 -9.70 -31.48 -37.36
CA GLY A 533 -10.63 -31.78 -38.45
C GLY A 533 -12.10 -31.45 -38.15
N CYS A 534 -12.37 -30.73 -37.05
CA CYS A 534 -13.71 -30.30 -36.64
C CYS A 534 -14.12 -29.02 -37.36
N PHE A 535 -14.32 -29.09 -38.69
CA PHE A 535 -14.46 -27.91 -39.53
C PHE A 535 -15.75 -27.11 -39.28
N GLN A 536 -16.86 -27.77 -38.93
CA GLN A 536 -18.12 -27.09 -38.61
C GLN A 536 -17.98 -26.22 -37.35
N GLN A 537 -17.40 -26.77 -36.28
CA GLN A 537 -17.15 -26.02 -35.04
C GLN A 537 -16.15 -24.87 -35.25
N ALA A 538 -15.14 -25.08 -36.11
CA ALA A 538 -14.20 -24.02 -36.48
C ALA A 538 -14.89 -22.86 -37.22
N GLU A 539 -15.85 -23.15 -38.10
CA GLU A 539 -16.64 -22.12 -38.81
C GLU A 539 -17.52 -21.32 -37.84
N GLU A 540 -18.21 -21.99 -36.92
CA GLU A 540 -19.06 -21.36 -35.90
C GLU A 540 -18.24 -20.41 -35.01
N ASP A 541 -17.12 -20.89 -34.46
CA ASP A 541 -16.24 -20.09 -33.61
C ASP A 541 -15.66 -18.88 -34.37
N CYS A 542 -15.25 -19.05 -35.63
CA CYS A 542 -14.77 -17.91 -36.41
C CYS A 542 -15.89 -16.91 -36.72
N THR A 543 -17.12 -17.37 -36.95
CA THR A 543 -18.27 -16.49 -37.16
C THR A 543 -18.59 -15.67 -35.92
N LYS A 544 -18.56 -16.30 -34.74
CA LYS A 544 -18.69 -15.61 -33.46
C LYS A 544 -17.53 -14.62 -33.24
N ALA A 545 -16.28 -15.01 -33.51
CA ALA A 545 -15.13 -14.13 -33.40
C ALA A 545 -15.25 -12.87 -34.31
N ILE A 546 -15.74 -13.03 -35.54
CA ILE A 546 -15.97 -11.92 -36.48
C ILE A 546 -17.12 -11.02 -36.02
N SER A 547 -18.16 -11.59 -35.40
CA SER A 547 -19.27 -10.80 -34.84
C SER A 547 -18.80 -9.88 -33.71
N LEU A 548 -17.80 -10.32 -32.93
CA LEU A 548 -17.19 -9.57 -31.82
C LEU A 548 -16.11 -8.59 -32.31
N ASP A 549 -15.28 -8.99 -33.28
CA ASP A 549 -14.26 -8.15 -33.89
C ASP A 549 -14.23 -8.32 -35.42
N LYS A 550 -14.85 -7.38 -36.12
CA LYS A 550 -14.93 -7.34 -37.59
C LYS A 550 -13.57 -7.10 -38.26
N LYS A 551 -12.54 -6.67 -37.52
CA LYS A 551 -11.18 -6.46 -38.06
C LYS A 551 -10.26 -7.67 -37.83
N ASN A 552 -10.76 -8.77 -37.26
CA ASN A 552 -9.96 -9.94 -36.97
C ASN A 552 -9.63 -10.77 -38.23
N VAL A 553 -8.52 -10.43 -38.88
CA VAL A 553 -8.04 -11.09 -40.12
C VAL A 553 -7.87 -12.60 -39.93
N LYS A 554 -7.35 -13.04 -38.78
CA LYS A 554 -7.14 -14.47 -38.49
C LYS A 554 -8.44 -15.25 -38.46
N ALA A 555 -9.53 -14.66 -37.97
CA ALA A 555 -10.85 -15.30 -37.96
C ALA A 555 -11.39 -15.49 -39.39
N TYR A 556 -11.22 -14.50 -40.29
CA TYR A 556 -11.58 -14.66 -41.70
C TYR A 556 -10.74 -15.75 -42.39
N LEU A 557 -9.42 -15.77 -42.17
CA LEU A 557 -8.54 -16.80 -42.72
C LEU A 557 -8.95 -18.20 -42.25
N ARG A 558 -9.18 -18.37 -40.95
CA ARG A 558 -9.55 -19.66 -40.34
C ARG A 558 -10.93 -20.12 -40.80
N ARG A 559 -11.91 -19.22 -40.90
CA ARG A 559 -13.25 -19.54 -41.43
C ARG A 559 -13.20 -19.93 -42.90
N GLY A 560 -12.42 -19.21 -43.70
CA GLY A 560 -12.19 -19.55 -45.11
C GLY A 560 -11.61 -20.96 -45.27
N THR A 561 -10.61 -21.31 -44.45
CA THR A 561 -10.05 -22.66 -44.42
C THR A 561 -11.07 -23.72 -43.98
N ALA A 562 -11.85 -23.45 -42.93
CA ALA A 562 -12.90 -24.37 -42.47
C ALA A 562 -13.95 -24.64 -43.57
N ARG A 563 -14.42 -23.58 -44.22
CA ARG A 563 -15.41 -23.64 -45.32
C ARG A 563 -14.87 -24.35 -46.54
N GLU A 564 -13.60 -24.13 -46.89
CA GLU A 564 -12.94 -24.86 -47.97
C GLU A 564 -12.90 -26.37 -47.67
N SER A 565 -12.57 -26.77 -46.44
CA SER A 565 -12.62 -28.17 -46.00
C SER A 565 -14.04 -28.76 -45.98
N LEU A 566 -15.07 -27.91 -45.83
CA LEU A 566 -16.49 -28.28 -45.93
C LEU A 566 -17.06 -28.19 -47.35
N LEU A 567 -16.22 -27.91 -48.36
CA LEU A 567 -16.60 -27.76 -49.77
C LEU A 567 -17.48 -26.53 -50.08
N PHE A 568 -17.58 -25.57 -49.16
CA PHE A 568 -18.25 -24.28 -49.35
C PHE A 568 -17.31 -23.27 -50.01
N TYR A 569 -16.93 -23.56 -51.26
CA TYR A 569 -15.87 -22.85 -51.96
C TYR A 569 -16.19 -21.38 -52.25
N LYS A 570 -17.45 -21.04 -52.51
CA LYS A 570 -17.86 -19.65 -52.81
C LYS A 570 -17.75 -18.76 -51.57
N GLU A 571 -18.18 -19.27 -50.42
CA GLU A 571 -18.14 -18.63 -49.12
C GLU A 571 -16.71 -18.51 -48.60
N ALA A 572 -15.90 -19.57 -48.75
CA ALA A 572 -14.48 -19.53 -48.46
C ALA A 572 -13.74 -18.44 -49.27
N LEU A 573 -14.05 -18.33 -50.57
CA LEU A 573 -13.49 -17.29 -51.43
C LEU A 573 -13.84 -15.87 -50.97
N GLN A 574 -15.05 -15.66 -50.43
CA GLN A 574 -15.46 -14.37 -49.87
C GLN A 574 -14.66 -14.02 -48.61
N ASP A 575 -14.45 -14.98 -47.71
CA ASP A 575 -13.66 -14.77 -46.50
C ASP A 575 -12.20 -14.42 -46.83
N PHE A 576 -11.57 -15.11 -47.78
CA PHE A 576 -10.21 -14.77 -48.22
C PHE A 576 -10.13 -13.43 -48.94
N ARG A 577 -11.16 -13.03 -49.70
CA ARG A 577 -11.25 -11.67 -50.27
C ARG A 577 -11.32 -10.62 -49.17
N HIS A 578 -12.14 -10.85 -48.15
CA HIS A 578 -12.27 -9.92 -47.04
C HIS A 578 -10.98 -9.81 -46.23
N ALA A 579 -10.29 -10.92 -45.98
CA ALA A 579 -8.97 -10.92 -45.36
C ALA A 579 -7.95 -10.09 -46.15
N LEU A 580 -8.00 -10.10 -47.49
CA LEU A 580 -7.14 -9.26 -48.35
C LEU A 580 -7.55 -7.78 -48.37
N VAL A 581 -8.82 -7.45 -48.11
CA VAL A 581 -9.23 -6.06 -47.92
C VAL A 581 -8.62 -5.51 -46.63
N LEU A 582 -8.58 -6.31 -45.56
CA LEU A 582 -8.00 -5.94 -44.27
C LEU A 582 -6.46 -5.98 -44.28
N GLU A 583 -5.87 -7.00 -44.92
CA GLU A 583 -4.42 -7.18 -45.09
C GLU A 583 -4.06 -7.49 -46.55
N PRO A 584 -3.84 -6.48 -47.41
CA PRO A 584 -3.60 -6.66 -48.85
C PRO A 584 -2.37 -7.51 -49.19
N GLN A 585 -1.38 -7.56 -48.30
CA GLN A 585 -0.14 -8.31 -48.50
C GLN A 585 -0.17 -9.73 -47.89
N ASN A 586 -1.34 -10.20 -47.44
CA ASN A 586 -1.45 -11.51 -46.82
C ASN A 586 -1.28 -12.66 -47.84
N LYS A 587 -0.10 -13.29 -47.83
CA LYS A 587 0.26 -14.37 -48.76
C LYS A 587 -0.68 -15.57 -48.70
N VAL A 588 -1.16 -15.93 -47.51
CA VAL A 588 -2.04 -17.09 -47.31
C VAL A 588 -3.38 -16.85 -47.98
N ALA A 589 -4.00 -15.69 -47.74
CA ALA A 589 -5.26 -15.32 -48.38
C ALA A 589 -5.12 -15.21 -49.90
N SER A 590 -4.03 -14.62 -50.40
CA SER A 590 -3.77 -14.48 -51.84
C SER A 590 -3.66 -15.84 -52.55
N LEU A 591 -2.92 -16.78 -51.94
CA LEU A 591 -2.75 -18.12 -52.50
C LEU A 591 -4.06 -18.92 -52.46
N ALA A 592 -4.77 -18.90 -51.33
CA ALA A 592 -6.06 -19.58 -51.18
C ALA A 592 -7.11 -19.02 -52.15
N GLN A 593 -7.17 -17.69 -52.32
CA GLN A 593 -8.06 -17.05 -53.28
C GLN A 593 -7.75 -17.48 -54.72
N LYS A 594 -6.48 -17.52 -55.13
CA LYS A 594 -6.07 -17.98 -56.47
C LYS A 594 -6.41 -19.44 -56.70
N ARG A 595 -6.18 -20.30 -55.70
CA ARG A 595 -6.54 -21.73 -55.73
C ARG A 595 -8.04 -21.91 -55.91
N LEU A 596 -8.85 -21.29 -55.06
CA LEU A 596 -10.31 -21.42 -55.11
C LEU A 596 -10.92 -20.83 -56.38
N ARG A 597 -10.36 -19.76 -56.94
CA ARG A 597 -10.83 -19.23 -58.24
C ARG A 597 -10.70 -20.25 -59.37
N LYS A 598 -9.62 -21.03 -59.41
CA LYS A 598 -9.41 -22.10 -60.40
C LYS A 598 -10.32 -23.31 -60.18
N LEU A 599 -10.77 -23.51 -58.95
CA LEU A 599 -11.58 -24.66 -58.54
C LEU A 599 -13.09 -24.41 -58.72
N ILE A 600 -13.49 -23.14 -58.76
CA ILE A 600 -14.88 -22.68 -58.96
C ILE A 600 -15.14 -22.26 -60.43
N SER A 601 -14.09 -21.95 -61.19
CA SER A 601 -14.15 -21.75 -62.65
C SER A 601 -14.25 -23.08 -63.37
#